data_AF-A0A820QVW2-F1
#
_entry.id   AF-A0A820QVW2-F1
#
_cell.length_a   1.000
_cell.length_b   1.000
_cell.length_c   1.000
_cell.angle_alpha   90.00
_cell.angle_beta   90.00
_cell.angle_gamma   90.00
#
_symmetry.space_group_name_H-M   'P 1'
#
loop_
_entity.id
_entity.type
_entity.pdbx_description
1 polymer ?
#
loop_
_entity_poly.entity_id
_entity_poly.type
_entity_poly.pdbx_seq_one_letter_code
_entity_poly.pdbx_strand_id
1 'polypeptide(L)'
;QNPIILDPTADKDKVKILLDDYIKKIEHQQKTSTQYRLYQKNFKVEVTKFDELEEVYGELKLKELLWNSLNEWDGMLDDYKSKEFKTIDPEEITGTVNKYGKNVYQLERGLPPNQLVPILKDKVESLRAKLPTITNIRNQ
;
A
#
# COMPACT_ATOMS: atom_id res chain seq x y z
N GLN A 1 1.28 -18.25 7.57
CA GLN A 1 1.66 -16.97 6.91
C GLN A 1 2.93 -17.20 6.10
N ASN A 2 3.03 -16.67 4.88
CA ASN A 2 4.26 -16.73 4.07
C ASN A 2 5.24 -15.65 4.56
N PRO A 3 6.36 -16.01 5.22
CA PRO A 3 7.24 -15.04 5.88
C PRO A 3 7.97 -14.10 4.91
N ILE A 4 8.07 -14.48 3.63
CA ILE A 4 8.81 -13.74 2.60
C ILE A 4 8.11 -12.41 2.21
N ILE A 5 6.78 -12.30 2.34
CA ILE A 5 6.05 -11.11 1.85
C ILE A 5 6.29 -9.87 2.74
N LEU A 6 6.67 -10.07 4.00
CA LEU A 6 6.96 -8.98 4.95
C LEU A 6 8.45 -8.87 5.29
N ASP A 7 9.29 -9.62 4.57
CA ASP A 7 10.74 -9.61 4.74
C ASP A 7 11.34 -8.41 3.98
N PRO A 8 12.04 -7.48 4.66
CA PRO A 8 12.66 -6.33 4.00
C PRO A 8 13.83 -6.69 3.09
N THR A 9 14.38 -7.91 3.20
CA THR A 9 15.45 -8.41 2.33
C THR A 9 14.92 -9.15 1.11
N ALA A 10 13.61 -9.37 1.03
CA ALA A 10 13.00 -10.06 -0.09
C ALA A 10 13.15 -9.28 -1.39
N ASP A 11 13.38 -10.02 -2.46
CA ASP A 11 13.42 -9.50 -3.82
C ASP A 11 12.04 -8.90 -4.18
N LYS A 12 12.03 -7.58 -4.39
CA LYS A 12 10.82 -6.79 -4.61
C LYS A 12 10.01 -7.32 -5.80
N ASP A 13 10.68 -7.73 -6.88
CA ASP A 13 10.03 -8.21 -8.09
C ASP A 13 9.39 -9.59 -7.86
N LYS A 14 10.09 -10.46 -7.14
CA LYS A 14 9.52 -11.77 -6.75
C LYS A 14 8.32 -11.61 -5.82
N VAL A 15 8.39 -10.70 -4.84
CA VAL A 15 7.27 -10.45 -3.93
C VAL A 15 6.08 -9.88 -4.68
N LYS A 16 6.30 -8.97 -5.62
CA LYS A 16 5.24 -8.41 -6.48
C LYS A 16 4.57 -9.49 -7.33
N ILE A 17 5.34 -10.33 -8.02
CA ILE A 17 4.81 -11.44 -8.83
C ILE A 17 3.96 -12.38 -7.97
N LEU A 18 4.44 -12.71 -6.76
CA LEU A 18 3.73 -13.60 -5.85
C LEU A 18 2.43 -12.98 -5.34
N LEU A 19 2.46 -11.70 -4.95
CA LEU A 19 1.27 -10.96 -4.51
C LEU A 19 0.23 -10.87 -5.64
N ASP A 20 0.66 -10.56 -6.87
CA ASP A 20 -0.23 -10.51 -8.04
C ASP A 20 -0.92 -11.85 -8.29
N ASP A 21 -0.20 -12.98 -8.19
CA ASP A 21 -0.79 -14.31 -8.33
C ASP A 21 -1.82 -14.60 -7.23
N TYR A 22 -1.50 -14.28 -5.97
CA TYR A 22 -2.43 -14.48 -4.85
C TYR A 22 -3.67 -13.61 -4.96
N ILE A 23 -3.51 -12.34 -5.35
CA ILE A 23 -4.62 -11.39 -5.57
C ILE A 23 -5.53 -11.89 -6.70
N LYS A 24 -4.97 -12.35 -7.82
CA LYS A 24 -5.77 -12.92 -8.92
C LYS A 24 -6.57 -14.14 -8.48
N LYS A 25 -5.95 -15.04 -7.71
CA LYS A 25 -6.63 -16.24 -7.19
C LYS A 25 -7.77 -15.90 -6.25
N ILE A 26 -7.55 -14.98 -5.31
CA ILE A 26 -8.59 -14.60 -4.33
C ILE A 26 -9.70 -13.76 -4.98
N GLU A 27 -9.39 -12.92 -5.97
CA GLU A 27 -10.39 -12.18 -6.74
C GLU A 27 -11.30 -13.11 -7.54
N HIS A 28 -10.75 -14.19 -8.10
CA HIS A 28 -11.55 -15.24 -8.72
C HIS A 28 -12.51 -15.87 -7.70
N GLN A 29 -12.02 -16.21 -6.50
CA GLN A 29 -12.84 -16.79 -5.43
C GLN A 29 -13.91 -15.81 -4.92
N GLN A 30 -13.61 -14.52 -4.81
CA GLN A 30 -14.57 -13.46 -4.43
C GLN A 30 -15.69 -13.27 -5.46
N LYS A 31 -15.36 -13.39 -6.76
CA LYS A 31 -16.38 -13.38 -7.82
C LYS A 31 -17.31 -14.59 -7.69
N THR A 32 -16.74 -15.77 -7.47
CA THR A 32 -17.49 -17.02 -7.30
C THR A 32 -18.38 -16.99 -6.05
N SER A 33 -17.85 -16.52 -4.91
CA SER A 33 -18.62 -16.38 -3.66
C SER A 33 -19.79 -15.40 -3.82
N THR A 34 -19.60 -14.30 -4.54
CA THR A 34 -20.65 -13.33 -4.84
C THR A 34 -21.75 -13.92 -5.72
N GLN A 35 -21.40 -14.74 -6.72
CA GLN A 35 -22.37 -15.47 -7.53
C GLN A 35 -23.19 -16.46 -6.67
N TYR A 36 -22.54 -17.22 -5.77
CA TYR A 36 -23.25 -18.12 -4.87
C TYR A 36 -24.19 -17.38 -3.91
N ARG A 37 -23.76 -16.26 -3.32
CA ARG A 37 -24.63 -15.42 -2.48
C ARG A 37 -25.85 -14.92 -3.25
N LEU A 38 -25.67 -14.55 -4.53
CA LEU A 38 -26.78 -14.15 -5.39
C LEU A 38 -27.78 -15.31 -5.62
N TYR A 39 -27.29 -16.51 -5.92
CA TYR A 39 -28.15 -17.68 -6.07
C TYR A 39 -28.87 -18.02 -4.77
N GLN A 40 -28.18 -18.04 -3.64
CA GLN A 40 -28.77 -18.31 -2.33
C GLN A 40 -29.90 -17.34 -2.01
N LYS A 41 -29.69 -16.04 -2.26
CA LYS A 41 -30.70 -15.01 -2.12
C LYS A 41 -31.91 -15.25 -3.03
N ASN A 42 -31.67 -15.59 -4.30
CA ASN A 42 -32.74 -15.84 -5.28
C ASN A 42 -33.59 -17.07 -4.92
N PHE A 43 -32.96 -18.13 -4.42
CA PHE A 43 -33.63 -19.35 -3.96
C PHE A 43 -34.20 -19.23 -2.54
N LYS A 44 -34.01 -18.09 -1.87
CA LYS A 44 -34.47 -17.81 -0.50
C LYS A 44 -33.96 -18.85 0.52
N VAL A 45 -32.74 -19.34 0.30
CA VAL A 45 -32.03 -20.17 1.27
C VAL A 45 -31.11 -19.31 2.11
N GLU A 46 -30.56 -19.90 3.18
CA GLU A 46 -29.56 -19.23 4.01
C GLU A 46 -28.36 -18.78 3.16
N VAL A 47 -27.97 -17.51 3.32
CA VAL A 47 -26.84 -16.93 2.60
C VAL A 47 -25.57 -17.21 3.39
N THR A 48 -24.62 -17.91 2.77
CA THR A 48 -23.33 -18.21 3.36
C THR A 48 -22.48 -16.95 3.44
N LYS A 49 -21.88 -16.73 4.61
CA LYS A 49 -20.85 -15.71 4.80
C LYS A 49 -19.48 -16.32 4.53
N PHE A 50 -18.63 -15.59 3.83
CA PHE A 50 -17.27 -15.99 3.49
C PHE A 50 -16.28 -15.08 4.21
N ASP A 51 -16.42 -14.97 5.54
CA ASP A 51 -15.70 -13.98 6.35
C ASP A 51 -14.17 -14.17 6.24
N GLU A 52 -13.69 -15.42 6.25
CA GLU A 52 -12.27 -15.74 6.05
C GLU A 52 -11.75 -15.27 4.67
N LEU A 53 -12.57 -15.39 3.62
CA LEU A 53 -12.21 -14.95 2.28
C LEU A 53 -12.12 -13.42 2.20
N GLU A 54 -12.98 -12.71 2.92
CA GLU A 54 -12.96 -11.25 3.02
C GLU A 54 -11.76 -10.77 3.84
N GLU A 55 -11.44 -11.46 4.93
CA GLU A 55 -10.26 -11.18 5.76
C GLU A 55 -8.95 -11.35 4.97
N VAL A 56 -8.76 -12.50 4.33
CA VAL A 56 -7.54 -12.77 3.55
C VAL A 56 -7.42 -11.80 2.37
N TYR A 57 -8.53 -11.43 1.73
CA TYR A 57 -8.52 -10.43 0.67
C TYR A 57 -8.07 -9.06 1.19
N GLY A 58 -8.62 -8.63 2.33
CA GLY A 58 -8.20 -7.39 3.00
C GLY A 58 -6.72 -7.39 3.35
N GLU A 59 -6.21 -8.49 3.93
CA GLU A 59 -4.80 -8.63 4.28
C GLU A 59 -3.89 -8.57 3.05
N LEU A 60 -4.27 -9.21 1.95
CA LEU A 60 -3.52 -9.17 0.68
C LEU A 60 -3.50 -7.76 0.08
N LYS A 61 -4.62 -7.02 0.11
CA LYS A 61 -4.68 -5.64 -0.37
C LYS A 61 -3.83 -4.69 0.47
N LEU A 62 -3.71 -4.91 1.77
CA LEU A 62 -2.81 -4.15 2.62
C LEU A 62 -1.32 -4.43 2.29
N LYS A 63 -0.97 -5.69 2.01
CA LYS A 63 0.39 -6.05 1.57
C LYS A 63 0.73 -5.45 0.20
N GLU A 64 -0.21 -5.48 -0.74
CA GLU A 64 -0.08 -4.78 -2.04
C GLU A 64 0.13 -3.28 -1.85
N LEU A 65 -0.67 -2.63 -0.99
CA LEU A 65 -0.54 -1.21 -0.68
C LEU A 65 0.84 -0.87 -0.11
N LEU A 66 1.37 -1.69 0.80
CA LEU A 66 2.70 -1.51 1.39
C LEU A 66 3.81 -1.53 0.33
N TRP A 67 3.84 -2.59 -0.50
CA TRP A 67 4.87 -2.76 -1.51
C TRP A 67 4.77 -1.72 -2.63
N ASN A 68 3.56 -1.39 -3.07
CA ASN A 68 3.35 -0.31 -4.03
C ASN A 68 3.79 1.02 -3.43
N SER A 69 3.44 1.30 -2.17
CA SER A 69 3.85 2.56 -1.51
C SER A 69 5.37 2.69 -1.40
N LEU A 70 6.08 1.61 -1.07
CA LEU A 70 7.54 1.60 -1.01
C LEU A 70 8.19 1.85 -2.38
N ASN A 71 7.67 1.22 -3.44
CA ASN A 71 8.20 1.35 -4.79
C ASN A 71 7.88 2.72 -5.42
N GLU A 72 6.64 3.18 -5.30
CA GLU A 72 6.24 4.50 -5.78
C GLU A 72 7.00 5.61 -5.05
N TRP A 73 7.27 5.44 -3.75
CA TRP A 73 8.07 6.39 -2.98
C TRP A 73 9.50 6.50 -3.49
N ASP A 74 10.16 5.36 -3.73
CA ASP A 74 11.54 5.34 -4.24
C ASP A 74 11.62 6.05 -5.61
N GLY A 75 10.70 5.75 -6.53
CA GLY A 75 10.64 6.41 -7.84
C GLY A 75 10.33 7.91 -7.77
N MET A 76 9.42 8.32 -6.88
CA MET A 76 9.10 9.73 -6.65
C MET A 76 10.31 10.50 -6.11
N LEU A 77 11.06 9.91 -5.17
CA LEU A 77 12.23 10.55 -4.59
C LEU A 77 13.32 10.77 -5.65
N ASP A 78 13.50 9.81 -6.55
CA ASP A 78 14.47 9.93 -7.64
C ASP A 78 14.02 10.95 -8.70
N ASP A 79 12.73 11.04 -9.00
CA ASP A 79 12.17 12.11 -9.83
C ASP A 79 12.43 13.49 -9.22
N TYR A 80 12.16 13.68 -7.91
CA TYR A 80 12.45 14.93 -7.21
C TYR A 80 13.94 15.28 -7.17
N LYS A 81 14.84 14.30 -7.10
CA LYS A 81 16.29 14.55 -7.20
C LYS A 81 16.71 14.97 -8.61
N SER A 82 15.99 14.51 -9.64
CA SER A 82 16.31 14.78 -11.04
C SER A 82 15.75 16.10 -11.56
N LYS A 83 14.65 16.59 -10.97
CA LYS A 83 14.02 17.86 -11.31
C LYS A 83 14.82 19.04 -10.79
N GLU A 84 14.77 20.14 -11.54
CA GLU A 84 15.34 21.40 -11.07
C GLU A 84 14.55 21.88 -9.85
N PHE A 85 15.25 22.19 -8.77
CA PHE A 85 14.66 22.51 -7.46
C PHE A 85 13.58 23.62 -7.53
N LYS A 86 13.73 24.59 -8.44
CA LYS A 86 12.77 25.69 -8.64
C LYS A 86 11.42 25.26 -9.22
N THR A 87 11.38 24.08 -9.84
CA THR A 87 10.17 23.51 -10.45
C THR A 87 9.38 22.63 -9.49
N ILE A 88 9.96 22.28 -8.34
CA ILE A 88 9.33 21.42 -7.35
C ILE A 88 8.37 22.26 -6.51
N ASP A 89 7.10 21.85 -6.50
CA ASP A 89 6.06 22.53 -5.75
C ASP A 89 5.96 22.00 -4.31
N PRO A 90 6.16 22.83 -3.26
CA PRO A 90 6.01 22.41 -1.87
C PRO A 90 4.60 21.91 -1.54
N GLU A 91 3.57 22.37 -2.24
CA GLU A 91 2.20 21.83 -2.08
C GLU A 91 2.10 20.40 -2.59
N GLU A 92 2.75 20.08 -3.71
CA GLU A 92 2.84 18.71 -4.25
C GLU A 92 3.56 17.77 -3.29
N ILE A 93 4.70 18.19 -2.73
CA ILE A 93 5.42 17.40 -1.73
C ILE A 93 4.57 17.22 -0.47
N THR A 94 3.88 18.27 -0.02
CA THR A 94 2.97 18.20 1.14
C THR A 94 1.83 17.21 0.90
N GLY A 95 1.21 17.25 -0.28
CA GLY A 95 0.19 16.30 -0.70
C GLY A 95 0.70 14.86 -0.69
N THR A 96 1.92 14.66 -1.20
CA THR A 96 2.60 13.37 -1.23
C THR A 96 2.87 12.83 0.18
N VAL A 97 3.48 13.62 1.05
CA VAL A 97 3.72 13.27 2.46
C VAL A 97 2.41 12.91 3.17
N ASN A 98 1.33 13.65 2.92
CA ASN A 98 0.03 13.37 3.52
C ASN A 98 -0.61 12.08 2.98
N LYS A 99 -0.51 11.80 1.67
CA LYS A 99 -0.97 10.55 1.05
C LYS A 99 -0.28 9.35 1.72
N TYR A 100 1.06 9.35 1.76
CA TYR A 100 1.81 8.24 2.32
C TYR A 100 1.71 8.15 3.85
N GLY A 101 1.53 9.27 4.55
CA GLY A 101 1.21 9.26 5.98
C GLY A 101 -0.11 8.55 6.29
N LYS A 102 -1.15 8.74 5.46
CA LYS A 102 -2.42 7.98 5.56
C LYS A 102 -2.21 6.51 5.28
N ASN A 103 -1.41 6.16 4.26
CA ASN A 103 -1.08 4.76 3.96
C ASN A 103 -0.37 4.11 5.15
N VAL A 104 0.64 4.76 5.75
CA VAL A 104 1.33 4.26 6.95
C VAL A 104 0.34 4.00 8.08
N TYR A 105 -0.56 4.94 8.37
CA TYR A 105 -1.58 4.76 9.42
C TYR A 105 -2.49 3.55 9.17
N GLN A 106 -2.93 3.35 7.91
CA GLN A 106 -3.74 2.20 7.53
C GLN A 106 -2.96 0.89 7.69
N LEU A 107 -1.67 0.88 7.31
CA LEU A 107 -0.81 -0.30 7.36
C LEU A 107 -0.44 -0.68 8.79
N GLU A 108 -0.17 0.29 9.67
CA GLU A 108 0.10 0.05 11.10
C GLU A 108 -1.08 -0.61 11.83
N ARG A 109 -2.31 -0.26 11.42
CA ARG A 109 -3.53 -0.83 12.02
C ARG A 109 -3.97 -2.14 11.38
N GLY A 110 -3.66 -2.33 10.11
CA GLY A 110 -4.15 -3.45 9.31
C GLY A 110 -3.20 -4.63 9.20
N LEU A 111 -1.90 -4.43 9.41
CA LEU A 111 -0.90 -5.49 9.35
C LEU A 111 -0.33 -5.79 10.74
N PRO A 112 0.06 -7.05 11.01
CA PRO A 112 0.82 -7.37 12.21
C PRO A 112 2.18 -6.64 12.21
N PRO A 113 2.81 -6.48 13.40
CA PRO A 113 4.12 -5.84 13.53
C PRO A 113 5.13 -6.42 12.52
N ASN A 114 5.76 -5.54 11.73
CA ASN A 114 6.71 -5.90 10.69
C ASN A 114 7.79 -4.81 10.53
N GLN A 115 8.81 -5.09 9.74
CA GLN A 115 9.96 -4.18 9.55
C GLN A 115 9.75 -3.17 8.41
N LEU A 116 8.89 -3.46 7.45
CA LEU A 116 8.67 -2.65 6.25
C LEU A 116 7.84 -1.38 6.52
N VAL A 117 6.82 -1.47 7.39
CA VAL A 117 5.97 -0.33 7.74
C VAL A 117 6.78 0.78 8.45
N PRO A 118 7.63 0.49 9.45
CA PRO A 118 8.55 1.48 10.01
C PRO A 118 9.46 2.13 8.96
N ILE A 119 10.00 1.36 8.00
CA ILE A 119 10.84 1.91 6.94
C ILE A 119 10.08 2.94 6.09
N LEU A 120 8.84 2.63 5.69
CA LEU A 120 8.00 3.57 4.94
C LEU A 120 7.70 4.82 5.78
N LYS A 121 7.40 4.65 7.07
CA LYS A 121 7.15 5.75 8.01
C LYS A 121 8.35 6.69 8.13
N ASP A 122 9.53 6.15 8.35
CA ASP A 122 10.77 6.94 8.48
C ASP A 122 11.06 7.73 7.20
N LYS A 123 10.82 7.14 6.03
CA LYS A 123 10.93 7.84 4.73
C LYS A 123 9.97 9.03 4.66
N VAL A 124 8.70 8.83 5.04
CA VAL A 124 7.66 9.87 5.03
C VAL A 124 8.00 11.02 5.98
N GLU A 125 8.40 10.70 7.22
CA GLU A 125 8.74 11.70 8.23
C GLU A 125 10.03 12.45 7.86
N SER A 126 11.02 11.78 7.26
CA SER A 126 12.25 12.42 6.77
C SER A 126 11.96 13.48 5.69
N LEU A 127 11.06 13.18 4.74
CA LEU A 127 10.65 14.17 3.73
C LEU A 127 9.81 15.28 4.36
N ARG A 128 8.91 14.95 5.30
CA ARG A 128 8.12 15.95 6.04
C ARG A 128 9.03 16.93 6.79
N ALA A 129 10.09 16.46 7.43
CA ALA A 129 11.04 17.30 8.15
C ALA A 129 11.83 18.24 7.22
N LYS A 130 12.01 17.86 5.95
CA LYS A 130 12.72 18.66 4.94
C LYS A 130 11.83 19.72 4.28
N LEU A 131 10.50 19.57 4.31
CA LEU A 131 9.54 20.51 3.71
C LEU A 131 9.78 21.99 4.08
N PRO A 132 9.96 22.37 5.37
CA PRO A 132 10.18 23.78 5.73
C PRO A 132 11.44 24.35 5.08
N THR A 133 12.49 23.54 4.94
CA THR A 133 13.73 23.95 4.29
C THR A 133 13.50 24.14 2.78
N ILE A 134 12.73 23.24 2.15
CA ILE A 134 12.41 23.33 0.72
C ILE A 134 11.62 24.59 0.42
N THR A 135 10.59 24.89 1.22
CA THR A 135 9.77 26.09 1.09
C THR A 135 10.60 27.36 1.28
N ASN A 136 11.50 27.39 2.25
CA ASN A 136 12.36 28.55 2.50
C ASN A 136 13.32 28.83 1.34
N ILE A 137 13.91 27.80 0.73
CA ILE A 137 14.84 27.97 -0.40
C ILE A 137 14.10 28.44 -1.67
N ARG A 138 12.84 28.03 -1.87
CA ARG A 138 12.03 28.51 -3.01
C ARG A 138 11.61 29.98 -2.87
N ASN A 139 11.42 30.46 -1.65
CA ASN A 139 10.99 31.83 -1.36
C ASN A 139 12.14 32.86 -1.32
N GLN A 140 13.38 32.44 -1.64
CA GLN A 140 14.54 33.33 -1.87
C GLN A 140 14.72 33.61 -3.37
#